data_AF-A0A2Z6CM07-F1
#
_entry.id   AF-A0A2Z6CM07-F1
#
_cell.length_a   1.000
_cell.length_b   1.000
_cell.length_c   1.000
_cell.angle_alpha   90.00
_cell.angle_beta   90.00
_cell.angle_gamma   90.00
#
_symmetry.space_group_name_H-M   'P 1'
#
loop_
_entity.id
_entity.type
_entity.pdbx_description
1 polymer ?
#
loop_
_entity_poly.entity_id
_entity_poly.type
_entity_poly.pdbx_seq_one_letter_code
_entity_poly.pdbx_strand_id
1 'polypeptide(L)'
;MQNHLRPLLSQSLIGLAVFSQIAIFAQLSSAETITGQLGNVSAEISYDKPEEYQYKNVRLQISRAGKIVLAQKLPQESEYDRPVGGIYEKEDKLPILDLDGDKEPEVVADFFTGGAHCCTYSLIYRYDKKSQKYTQIRHDWGNGAYRFKDIDKDGIVELESQDDRFAYAFTAYAASAYPLQIWQYRQGKMVDVTRRYPKLIYSHASELWKTYTEIRKQGDDGKGFLAAYLADKYLLGQGEDGWKRVRQAYTKSDRNQYFADIRKFFRETGYIK
;
A
#
# COMPACT_ATOMS: atom_id res chain seq x y z
N MET A 1 36.97 104.45 -10.73
CA MET A 1 38.06 103.88 -9.90
C MET A 1 37.74 102.42 -9.62
N GLN A 2 38.61 101.54 -10.11
CA GLN A 2 39.02 100.23 -9.59
C GLN A 2 38.03 99.23 -8.95
N ASN A 3 38.25 97.97 -9.38
CA ASN A 3 38.21 96.70 -8.64
C ASN A 3 36.84 96.03 -8.47
N HIS A 4 36.60 94.94 -9.23
CA HIS A 4 36.94 93.53 -8.92
C HIS A 4 36.12 92.94 -7.77
N LEU A 5 35.34 91.89 -8.05
CA LEU A 5 35.37 90.61 -7.32
C LEU A 5 34.50 89.53 -8.00
N ARG A 6 34.90 88.29 -7.74
CA ARG A 6 34.74 87.02 -8.49
C ARG A 6 33.36 86.34 -8.31
N PRO A 7 33.02 85.36 -9.17
CA PRO A 7 31.79 84.56 -9.05
C PRO A 7 31.96 83.38 -8.08
N LEU A 8 30.88 82.99 -7.41
CA LEU A 8 30.77 81.76 -6.62
C LEU A 8 29.85 80.77 -7.35
N LEU A 9 30.44 79.61 -7.67
CA LEU A 9 29.79 78.43 -8.25
C LEU A 9 28.85 77.78 -7.22
N SER A 10 27.62 77.51 -7.64
CA SER A 10 26.68 76.63 -6.93
C SER A 10 26.88 75.19 -7.40
N GLN A 11 27.27 74.30 -6.48
CA GLN A 11 27.34 72.86 -6.72
C GLN A 11 25.94 72.26 -6.63
N SER A 12 25.46 71.66 -7.72
CA SER A 12 24.25 70.82 -7.71
C SER A 12 24.66 69.35 -7.67
N LEU A 13 24.36 68.69 -6.56
CA LEU A 13 24.47 67.24 -6.37
C LEU A 13 23.30 66.56 -7.08
N ILE A 14 23.59 65.83 -8.17
CA ILE A 14 22.64 64.92 -8.83
C ILE A 14 22.82 63.54 -8.17
N GLY A 15 21.84 63.13 -7.36
CA GLY A 15 21.77 61.77 -6.82
C GLY A 15 21.28 60.79 -7.89
N LEU A 16 22.14 59.84 -8.29
CA LEU A 16 21.72 58.67 -9.06
C LEU A 16 21.06 57.66 -8.13
N ALA A 17 19.76 57.43 -8.29
CA ALA A 17 19.06 56.31 -7.69
C ALA A 17 19.24 55.07 -8.60
N VAL A 18 20.03 54.10 -8.16
CA VAL A 18 20.14 52.78 -8.79
C VAL A 18 18.98 51.92 -8.29
N PHE A 19 17.98 51.68 -9.13
CA PHE A 19 16.95 50.68 -8.87
C PHE A 19 17.50 49.29 -9.15
N SER A 20 17.95 48.59 -8.10
CA SER A 20 18.22 47.15 -8.17
C SER A 20 16.90 46.39 -8.24
N GLN A 21 16.51 45.93 -9.43
CA GLN A 21 15.44 44.95 -9.58
C GLN A 21 15.94 43.59 -9.10
N ILE A 22 15.62 43.23 -7.86
CA ILE A 22 15.75 41.85 -7.40
C ILE A 22 14.59 41.08 -8.01
N ALA A 23 14.85 40.35 -9.09
CA ALA A 23 13.92 39.36 -9.60
C ALA A 23 13.88 38.19 -8.60
N ILE A 24 12.83 38.14 -7.78
CA ILE A 24 12.53 36.99 -6.93
C ILE A 24 12.05 35.87 -7.87
N PHE A 25 12.93 34.96 -8.25
CA PHE A 25 12.50 33.67 -8.80
C PHE A 25 11.82 32.91 -7.66
N ALA A 26 10.49 32.92 -7.63
CA ALA A 26 9.77 31.93 -6.86
C ALA A 26 10.18 30.56 -7.42
N GLN A 27 10.87 29.74 -6.61
CA GLN A 27 10.96 28.31 -6.91
C GLN A 27 9.52 27.80 -6.91
N LEU A 28 8.98 27.51 -8.10
CA LEU A 28 7.84 26.62 -8.20
C LEU A 28 8.32 25.31 -7.56
N SER A 29 7.78 24.98 -6.40
CA SER A 29 7.86 23.63 -5.87
C SER A 29 7.32 22.73 -6.98
N SER A 30 8.20 22.03 -7.68
CA SER A 30 7.79 21.03 -8.66
C SER A 30 7.12 19.93 -7.87
N ALA A 31 5.89 19.59 -8.24
CA ALA A 31 5.22 18.43 -7.66
C ALA A 31 6.14 17.20 -7.77
N GLU A 32 6.23 16.44 -6.69
CA GLU A 32 6.88 15.13 -6.74
C GLU A 32 6.02 14.19 -7.58
N THR A 33 6.66 13.25 -8.28
CA THR A 33 5.97 12.32 -9.18
C THR A 33 6.39 10.88 -8.96
N ILE A 34 5.43 9.98 -9.10
CA ILE A 34 5.62 8.53 -9.15
C ILE A 34 5.06 8.07 -10.49
N THR A 35 5.87 7.40 -11.29
CA THR A 35 5.53 7.09 -12.69
C THR A 35 5.63 5.61 -13.01
N GLY A 36 4.85 5.16 -13.99
CA GLY A 36 4.90 3.81 -14.54
C GLY A 36 4.55 3.82 -16.01
N GLN A 37 5.05 2.83 -16.75
CA GLN A 37 4.71 2.63 -18.16
C GLN A 37 4.76 1.16 -18.56
N LEU A 38 3.78 0.71 -19.32
CA LEU A 38 3.79 -0.56 -20.02
C LEU A 38 3.15 -0.42 -21.41
N GLY A 39 3.92 -0.69 -22.45
CA GLY A 39 3.48 -0.51 -23.83
C GLY A 39 3.02 0.92 -24.11
N ASN A 40 1.77 1.07 -24.53
CA ASN A 40 1.16 2.38 -24.82
C ASN A 40 0.47 3.02 -23.62
N VAL A 41 0.46 2.38 -22.44
CA VAL A 41 -0.15 2.92 -21.22
C VAL A 41 0.95 3.49 -20.34
N SER A 42 0.80 4.76 -19.94
CA SER A 42 1.64 5.39 -18.91
C SER A 42 0.76 6.02 -17.85
N ALA A 43 1.24 6.07 -16.62
CA ALA A 43 0.55 6.72 -15.53
C ALA A 43 1.51 7.45 -14.60
N GLU A 44 1.01 8.52 -14.00
CA GLU A 44 1.74 9.42 -13.11
C GLU A 44 0.85 9.78 -11.93
N ILE A 45 1.36 9.57 -10.72
CA ILE A 45 0.84 10.22 -9.53
C ILE A 45 1.69 11.45 -9.25
N SER A 46 1.07 12.62 -9.13
CA SER A 46 1.73 13.86 -8.71
C SER A 46 1.20 14.35 -7.38
N TYR A 47 2.06 14.93 -6.54
CA TYR A 47 1.67 15.47 -5.24
C TYR A 47 2.59 16.59 -4.75
N ASP A 48 2.06 17.42 -3.86
CA ASP A 48 2.83 18.42 -3.13
C ASP A 48 3.23 17.86 -1.77
N LYS A 49 4.49 18.07 -1.37
CA LYS A 49 5.03 17.65 -0.07
C LYS A 49 5.49 18.87 0.73
N PRO A 50 4.55 19.62 1.35
CA PRO A 50 4.89 20.85 2.06
C PRO A 50 5.76 20.61 3.30
N GLU A 51 5.59 19.46 3.95
CA GLU A 51 6.31 19.05 5.16
C GLU A 51 6.61 17.54 5.13
N GLU A 52 7.47 17.08 6.02
CA GLU A 52 7.74 15.65 6.17
C GLU A 52 6.43 14.91 6.51
N TYR A 53 6.16 13.82 5.79
CA TYR A 53 4.94 13.00 5.89
C TYR A 53 3.61 13.67 5.48
N GLN A 54 3.59 14.95 5.09
CA GLN A 54 2.37 15.59 4.57
C GLN A 54 2.33 15.56 3.04
N TYR A 55 1.22 15.09 2.48
CA TYR A 55 0.98 14.93 1.06
C TYR A 55 -0.32 15.61 0.69
N LYS A 56 -0.24 16.61 -0.19
CA LYS A 56 -1.39 17.41 -0.63
C LYS A 56 -1.51 17.36 -2.15
N ASN A 57 -2.71 17.69 -2.63
CA ASN A 57 -3.01 17.78 -4.05
C ASN A 57 -2.63 16.52 -4.86
N VAL A 58 -2.77 15.34 -4.24
CA VAL A 58 -2.45 14.06 -4.87
C VAL A 58 -3.38 13.82 -6.06
N ARG A 59 -2.80 13.62 -7.24
CA ARG A 59 -3.53 13.44 -8.50
C ARG A 59 -2.97 12.25 -9.26
N LEU A 60 -3.84 11.53 -9.97
CA LEU A 60 -3.47 10.49 -10.94
C LEU A 60 -3.78 10.98 -12.35
N GLN A 61 -2.83 10.80 -13.23
CA GLN A 61 -3.00 10.89 -14.67
C GLN A 61 -2.70 9.54 -15.32
N ILE A 62 -3.57 9.07 -16.21
CA ILE A 62 -3.32 7.90 -17.05
C ILE A 62 -3.44 8.31 -18.52
N SER A 63 -2.40 8.01 -19.28
CA SER A 63 -2.30 8.29 -20.70
C SER A 63 -2.23 7.00 -21.52
N ARG A 64 -2.87 7.02 -22.68
CA ARG A 64 -2.83 5.93 -23.68
C ARG A 64 -2.34 6.49 -25.01
N ALA A 65 -1.26 5.93 -25.53
CA ALA A 65 -0.58 6.41 -26.75
C ALA A 65 -0.31 7.93 -26.71
N GLY A 66 0.14 8.44 -25.54
CA GLY A 66 0.42 9.86 -25.32
C GLY A 66 -0.80 10.75 -25.08
N LYS A 67 -2.03 10.24 -25.21
CA LYS A 67 -3.25 11.00 -24.91
C LYS A 67 -3.71 10.73 -23.48
N ILE A 68 -3.97 11.78 -22.71
CA ILE A 68 -4.57 11.68 -21.38
C ILE A 68 -6.00 11.14 -21.50
N VAL A 69 -6.29 10.04 -20.81
CA VAL A 69 -7.60 9.38 -20.77
C VAL A 69 -8.24 9.49 -19.38
N LEU A 70 -7.41 9.54 -18.32
CA LEU A 70 -7.85 9.83 -16.95
C LEU A 70 -6.97 10.93 -16.37
N ALA A 71 -7.59 11.91 -15.71
CA ALA A 71 -6.92 12.88 -14.86
C ALA A 71 -7.85 13.22 -13.71
N GLN A 72 -7.49 12.86 -12.47
CA GLN A 72 -8.35 13.07 -11.31
C GLN A 72 -7.54 13.30 -10.03
N LYS A 73 -8.17 13.95 -9.05
CA LYS A 73 -7.66 13.93 -7.68
C LYS A 73 -7.86 12.54 -7.09
N LEU A 74 -6.85 12.00 -6.42
CA LEU A 74 -6.98 10.74 -5.70
C LEU A 74 -7.64 10.99 -4.34
N PRO A 75 -8.51 10.07 -3.89
CA PRO A 75 -9.07 10.15 -2.54
C PRO A 75 -7.93 10.03 -1.52
N GLN A 76 -7.93 10.91 -0.52
CA GLN A 76 -7.04 10.82 0.63
C GLN A 76 -7.91 10.87 1.89
N GLU A 77 -7.66 9.98 2.84
CA GLU A 77 -8.33 9.97 4.14
C GLU A 77 -7.81 11.09 5.06
N SER A 78 -6.54 11.44 4.92
CA SER A 78 -5.87 12.54 5.62
C SER A 78 -4.69 13.06 4.81
N GLU A 79 -4.03 14.12 5.27
CA GLU A 79 -2.79 14.59 4.65
C GLU A 79 -1.59 13.65 4.84
N TYR A 80 -1.72 12.61 5.69
CA TYR A 80 -0.71 11.56 5.86
C TYR A 80 -0.95 10.34 4.96
N ASP A 81 -2.11 10.28 4.31
CA ASP A 81 -2.46 9.25 3.33
C ASP A 81 -1.70 9.51 2.02
N ARG A 82 -0.70 8.69 1.74
CA ARG A 82 0.33 8.98 0.75
C ARG A 82 0.47 7.88 -0.29
N PRO A 83 0.74 8.23 -1.55
CA PRO A 83 1.12 7.24 -2.55
C PRO A 83 2.52 6.70 -2.25
N VAL A 84 2.75 5.41 -2.52
CA VAL A 84 4.04 4.75 -2.30
C VAL A 84 4.63 4.09 -3.55
N GLY A 85 3.96 4.24 -4.70
CA GLY A 85 4.37 3.61 -5.96
C GLY A 85 4.05 2.13 -5.97
N GLY A 86 4.97 1.31 -5.45
CA GLY A 86 4.78 -0.12 -5.23
C GLY A 86 5.14 -0.49 -3.79
N ILE A 87 4.23 -1.17 -3.07
CA ILE A 87 4.37 -1.39 -1.61
C ILE A 87 5.68 -2.09 -1.18
N TYR A 88 6.33 -2.83 -2.08
CA TYR A 88 7.63 -3.46 -1.82
C TYR A 88 8.67 -3.26 -2.93
N GLU A 89 8.38 -2.44 -3.93
CA GLU A 89 9.36 -2.18 -4.99
C GLU A 89 10.38 -1.15 -4.48
N LYS A 90 11.67 -1.39 -4.77
CA LYS A 90 12.77 -0.51 -4.35
C LYS A 90 12.79 0.83 -5.10
N GLU A 91 11.89 0.99 -6.06
CA GLU A 91 11.85 2.11 -6.98
C GLU A 91 10.48 2.76 -6.81
N ASP A 92 10.44 4.09 -6.67
CA ASP A 92 9.22 4.91 -6.64
C ASP A 92 8.52 4.84 -8.01
N LYS A 93 8.02 3.65 -8.36
CA LYS A 93 7.40 3.31 -9.62
C LYS A 93 5.97 2.86 -9.40
N LEU A 94 5.11 3.25 -10.33
CA LEU A 94 3.71 2.86 -10.33
C LEU A 94 3.57 1.52 -11.08
N PRO A 95 3.09 0.44 -10.44
CA PRO A 95 2.89 -0.82 -11.14
C PRO A 95 1.87 -0.69 -12.26
N ILE A 96 2.26 -1.13 -13.45
CA ILE A 96 1.38 -1.24 -14.62
C ILE A 96 1.61 -2.62 -15.24
N LEU A 97 0.58 -3.46 -15.20
CA LEU A 97 0.67 -4.88 -15.56
C LEU A 97 -0.71 -5.47 -15.87
N ASP A 98 -0.75 -6.49 -16.71
CA ASP A 98 -1.96 -7.25 -17.03
C ASP A 98 -2.27 -8.23 -15.89
N LEU A 99 -3.28 -7.92 -15.06
CA LEU A 99 -3.60 -8.69 -13.86
C LEU A 99 -4.62 -9.81 -14.12
N ASP A 100 -5.35 -9.77 -15.22
CA ASP A 100 -6.40 -10.76 -15.53
C ASP A 100 -6.23 -11.49 -16.88
N GLY A 101 -5.12 -11.23 -17.59
CA GLY A 101 -4.68 -11.95 -18.79
C GLY A 101 -5.39 -11.50 -20.08
N ASP A 102 -6.09 -10.37 -20.07
CA ASP A 102 -6.86 -9.88 -21.21
C ASP A 102 -6.04 -8.99 -22.19
N LYS A 103 -4.73 -8.87 -21.94
CA LYS A 103 -3.75 -8.03 -22.66
C LYS A 103 -4.01 -6.53 -22.54
N GLU A 104 -4.86 -6.10 -21.63
CA GLU A 104 -5.07 -4.72 -21.24
C GLU A 104 -4.49 -4.51 -19.85
N PRO A 105 -3.41 -3.72 -19.68
CA PRO A 105 -2.80 -3.60 -18.37
C PRO A 105 -3.64 -2.74 -17.41
N GLU A 106 -3.72 -3.18 -16.16
CA GLU A 106 -4.18 -2.38 -15.04
C GLU A 106 -3.07 -1.43 -14.55
N VAL A 107 -3.50 -0.28 -14.02
CA VAL A 107 -2.63 0.63 -13.25
C VAL A 107 -2.95 0.44 -11.77
N VAL A 108 -1.94 0.13 -10.96
CA VAL A 108 -2.09 -0.06 -9.52
C VAL A 108 -1.47 1.12 -8.80
N ALA A 109 -2.29 1.89 -8.10
CA ALA A 109 -1.85 3.00 -7.27
C ALA A 109 -1.88 2.57 -5.80
N ASP A 110 -0.71 2.32 -5.25
CA ASP A 110 -0.55 1.90 -3.87
C ASP A 110 -0.43 3.07 -2.91
N PHE A 111 -1.06 2.93 -1.74
CA PHE A 111 -1.14 3.94 -0.71
C PHE A 111 -0.77 3.41 0.67
N PHE A 112 -0.34 4.32 1.52
CA PHE A 112 -0.13 4.10 2.94
C PHE A 112 -0.77 5.24 3.74
N THR A 113 -1.63 4.91 4.70
CA THR A 113 -2.39 5.90 5.47
C THR A 113 -1.56 6.69 6.50
N GLY A 114 -0.30 6.30 6.77
CA GLY A 114 0.62 7.06 7.61
C GLY A 114 0.71 6.63 9.09
N GLY A 115 0.01 5.56 9.50
CA GLY A 115 0.00 5.07 10.89
C GLY A 115 1.22 4.23 11.29
N ALA A 116 1.45 4.04 12.60
CA ALA A 116 2.53 3.17 13.12
C ALA A 116 2.29 1.67 12.80
N HIS A 117 1.02 1.31 12.72
CA HIS A 117 0.49 0.04 12.24
C HIS A 117 -0.67 0.40 11.32
N CYS A 118 -0.88 -0.34 10.25
CA CYS A 118 -1.93 -0.09 9.27
C CYS A 118 -1.80 1.29 8.55
N CYS A 119 -2.41 1.48 7.38
CA CYS A 119 -3.04 0.55 6.44
C CYS A 119 -2.45 0.81 5.06
N THR A 120 -2.00 -0.25 4.41
CA THR A 120 -1.74 -0.20 2.98
C THR A 120 -3.01 -0.56 2.22
N TYR A 121 -3.25 0.10 1.09
CA TYR A 121 -4.35 -0.20 0.19
C TYR A 121 -3.94 0.11 -1.24
N SER A 122 -4.64 -0.48 -2.21
CA SER A 122 -4.47 -0.17 -3.63
C SER A 122 -5.74 0.38 -4.24
N LEU A 123 -5.59 1.36 -5.12
CA LEU A 123 -6.59 1.71 -6.12
C LEU A 123 -6.17 1.07 -7.44
N ILE A 124 -6.97 0.13 -7.95
CA ILE A 124 -6.67 -0.63 -9.16
C ILE A 124 -7.56 -0.13 -10.29
N TYR A 125 -6.93 0.44 -11.31
CA TYR A 125 -7.59 1.05 -12.45
C TYR A 125 -7.56 0.14 -13.67
N ARG A 126 -8.74 -0.14 -14.22
CA ARG A 126 -8.93 -0.95 -15.42
C ARG A 126 -9.58 -0.16 -16.53
N TYR A 127 -9.06 -0.28 -17.74
CA TYR A 127 -9.61 0.36 -18.92
C TYR A 127 -10.78 -0.44 -19.50
N ASP A 128 -11.98 0.13 -19.50
CA ASP A 128 -13.12 -0.45 -20.21
C ASP A 128 -13.11 0.00 -21.68
N LYS A 129 -12.80 -0.96 -22.56
CA LYS A 129 -12.75 -0.74 -24.01
C LYS A 129 -14.09 -0.27 -24.60
N LYS A 130 -15.23 -0.62 -23.99
CA LYS A 130 -16.57 -0.23 -24.51
C LYS A 130 -16.88 1.23 -24.21
N SER A 131 -16.66 1.67 -22.98
CA SER A 131 -16.91 3.06 -22.58
C SER A 131 -15.72 4.00 -22.86
N GLN A 132 -14.55 3.45 -23.20
CA GLN A 132 -13.29 4.15 -23.37
C GLN A 132 -12.88 4.95 -22.13
N LYS A 133 -13.18 4.40 -20.95
CA LYS A 133 -12.93 5.03 -19.65
C LYS A 133 -12.25 4.07 -18.70
N TYR A 134 -11.53 4.62 -17.72
CA TYR A 134 -11.05 3.84 -16.60
C TYR A 134 -12.17 3.65 -15.56
N THR A 135 -12.25 2.44 -15.05
CA THR A 135 -12.99 2.08 -13.84
C THR A 135 -11.99 1.76 -12.74
N GLN A 136 -12.40 1.84 -11.48
CA GLN A 136 -11.51 1.59 -10.35
C GLN A 136 -12.17 0.72 -9.28
N ILE A 137 -11.35 -0.06 -8.59
CA ILE A 137 -11.69 -0.63 -7.29
C ILE A 137 -10.66 -0.21 -6.24
N ARG A 138 -11.08 -0.23 -4.98
CA ARG A 138 -10.18 -0.20 -3.83
C ARG A 138 -10.05 -1.59 -3.25
N HIS A 139 -8.84 -1.97 -2.85
CA HIS A 139 -8.60 -3.17 -2.05
C HIS A 139 -7.70 -2.82 -0.87
N ASP A 140 -8.17 -3.10 0.34
CA ASP A 140 -7.48 -2.82 1.58
C ASP A 140 -6.63 -4.02 2.00
N TRP A 141 -5.32 -3.83 2.11
CA TRP A 141 -4.36 -4.86 2.51
C TRP A 141 -4.01 -4.82 3.99
N GLY A 142 -4.36 -3.72 4.66
CA GLY A 142 -4.05 -3.51 6.08
C GLY A 142 -2.55 -3.52 6.35
N ASN A 143 -2.11 -4.33 7.31
CA ASN A 143 -0.69 -4.51 7.68
C ASN A 143 0.06 -5.48 6.76
N GLY A 144 -0.67 -6.38 6.08
CA GLY A 144 -0.08 -7.48 5.32
C GLY A 144 0.54 -7.06 3.99
N ALA A 145 0.03 -5.98 3.38
CA ALA A 145 0.39 -5.54 2.03
C ALA A 145 0.34 -6.72 1.03
N TYR A 146 1.03 -6.66 -0.11
CA TYR A 146 1.04 -7.79 -1.06
C TYR A 146 2.31 -7.82 -1.92
N ARG A 147 2.63 -8.98 -2.50
CA ARG A 147 3.67 -9.13 -3.53
C ARG A 147 3.08 -9.71 -4.81
N PHE A 148 3.46 -9.16 -5.95
CA PHE A 148 3.16 -9.78 -7.25
C PHE A 148 4.00 -11.04 -7.45
N LYS A 149 3.32 -12.13 -7.83
CA LYS A 149 3.96 -13.42 -8.08
C LYS A 149 3.08 -14.26 -8.98
N ASP A 150 3.63 -14.72 -10.10
CA ASP A 150 3.01 -15.78 -10.91
C ASP A 150 3.31 -17.13 -10.23
N ILE A 151 2.41 -17.53 -9.33
CA ILE A 151 2.62 -18.65 -8.40
C ILE A 151 2.54 -19.99 -9.13
N ASP A 152 1.57 -20.13 -10.03
CA ASP A 152 1.34 -21.37 -10.80
C ASP A 152 1.95 -21.37 -12.20
N LYS A 153 2.60 -20.26 -12.61
CA LYS A 153 3.31 -20.10 -13.88
C LYS A 153 2.38 -20.15 -15.08
N ASP A 154 1.15 -19.66 -14.93
CA ASP A 154 0.17 -19.56 -16.01
C ASP A 154 0.29 -18.24 -16.82
N GLY A 155 1.20 -17.35 -16.40
CA GLY A 155 1.42 -16.06 -17.03
C GLY A 155 0.52 -14.95 -16.52
N ILE A 156 -0.34 -15.23 -15.53
CA ILE A 156 -1.16 -14.26 -14.81
C ILE A 156 -0.60 -14.14 -13.40
N VAL A 157 -0.43 -12.91 -12.91
CA VAL A 157 0.13 -12.70 -11.58
C VAL A 157 -0.94 -12.83 -10.48
N GLU A 158 -0.56 -13.46 -9.37
CA GLU A 158 -1.26 -13.38 -8.09
C GLU A 158 -0.69 -12.28 -7.22
N LEU A 159 -1.52 -11.80 -6.29
CA LEU A 159 -1.13 -10.93 -5.19
C LEU A 159 -1.05 -11.78 -3.91
N GLU A 160 0.17 -12.19 -3.55
CA GLU A 160 0.48 -12.94 -2.33
C GLU A 160 0.48 -11.97 -1.14
N SER A 161 -0.42 -12.20 -0.18
CA SER A 161 -0.77 -11.30 0.92
C SER A 161 -1.07 -12.11 2.20
N GLN A 162 -1.63 -11.44 3.21
CA GLN A 162 -1.96 -12.01 4.52
C GLN A 162 -3.30 -11.44 5.02
N ASP A 163 -4.04 -12.23 5.79
CA ASP A 163 -5.37 -11.83 6.30
C ASP A 163 -5.26 -10.87 7.50
N ASP A 164 -5.27 -9.57 7.20
CA ASP A 164 -5.12 -8.50 8.18
C ASP A 164 -6.12 -8.53 9.35
N ARG A 165 -7.27 -9.21 9.17
CA ARG A 165 -8.28 -9.33 10.23
C ARG A 165 -7.72 -10.02 11.49
N PHE A 166 -6.60 -10.72 11.39
CA PHE A 166 -5.90 -11.33 12.53
C PHE A 166 -5.09 -10.33 13.37
N ALA A 167 -4.84 -9.10 12.87
CA ALA A 167 -4.22 -8.04 13.65
C ALA A 167 -5.04 -7.79 14.92
N TYR A 168 -4.40 -7.86 16.08
CA TYR A 168 -5.03 -7.65 17.39
C TYR A 168 -6.16 -8.63 17.78
N ALA A 169 -6.52 -9.59 16.91
CA ALA A 169 -7.68 -10.45 17.15
C ALA A 169 -7.49 -11.39 18.35
N PHE A 170 -6.25 -11.82 18.62
CA PHE A 170 -5.95 -12.84 19.63
C PHE A 170 -4.83 -12.46 20.60
N THR A 171 -4.08 -11.41 20.30
CA THR A 171 -2.93 -10.96 21.09
C THR A 171 -2.55 -9.53 20.67
N ALA A 172 -1.53 -8.93 21.28
CA ALA A 172 -1.01 -7.64 20.85
C ALA A 172 -0.47 -7.70 19.41
N TYR A 173 -0.44 -6.57 18.70
CA TYR A 173 0.02 -6.51 17.30
C TYR A 173 1.39 -7.16 17.08
N ALA A 174 2.37 -6.84 17.92
CA ALA A 174 3.72 -7.36 17.81
C ALA A 174 3.82 -8.90 17.92
N ALA A 175 2.81 -9.55 18.53
CA ALA A 175 2.72 -11.00 18.65
C ALA A 175 1.67 -11.61 17.71
N SER A 176 1.01 -10.79 16.88
CA SER A 176 0.02 -11.26 15.90
C SER A 176 0.72 -11.96 14.75
N ALA A 177 0.08 -13.02 14.26
CA ALA A 177 0.46 -13.68 13.02
C ALA A 177 -0.79 -13.78 12.16
N TYR A 178 -0.60 -13.86 10.85
CA TYR A 178 -1.66 -13.74 9.87
C TYR A 178 -1.64 -14.98 8.98
N PRO A 179 -2.77 -15.62 8.67
CA PRO A 179 -2.82 -16.70 7.69
C PRO A 179 -2.59 -16.16 6.28
N LEU A 180 -2.16 -17.04 5.40
CA LEU A 180 -1.86 -16.73 4.00
C LEU A 180 -3.12 -16.29 3.26
N GLN A 181 -3.02 -15.24 2.45
CA GLN A 181 -4.02 -14.93 1.42
C GLN A 181 -3.35 -14.83 0.05
N ILE A 182 -4.02 -15.35 -0.97
CA ILE A 182 -3.59 -15.22 -2.35
C ILE A 182 -4.78 -14.69 -3.12
N TRP A 183 -4.60 -13.56 -3.78
CA TRP A 183 -5.63 -12.88 -4.52
C TRP A 183 -5.36 -12.89 -6.02
N GLN A 184 -6.41 -13.01 -6.81
CA GLN A 184 -6.40 -12.78 -8.24
C GLN A 184 -7.32 -11.62 -8.56
N TYR A 185 -6.86 -10.67 -9.36
CA TYR A 185 -7.73 -9.67 -9.96
C TYR A 185 -8.43 -10.30 -11.17
N ARG A 186 -9.75 -10.18 -11.25
CA ARG A 186 -10.54 -10.68 -12.38
C ARG A 186 -11.60 -9.66 -12.74
N GLN A 187 -11.41 -8.97 -13.86
CA GLN A 187 -12.38 -8.09 -14.49
C GLN A 187 -13.03 -7.08 -13.53
N GLY A 188 -12.22 -6.36 -12.75
CA GLY A 188 -12.73 -5.36 -11.79
C GLY A 188 -13.06 -5.91 -10.41
N LYS A 189 -12.56 -7.09 -10.03
CA LYS A 189 -12.76 -7.67 -8.69
C LYS A 189 -11.51 -8.35 -8.19
N MET A 190 -11.20 -8.18 -6.91
CA MET A 190 -10.24 -9.03 -6.20
C MET A 190 -10.96 -10.29 -5.72
N VAL A 191 -10.41 -11.46 -6.06
CA VAL A 191 -10.95 -12.77 -5.70
C VAL A 191 -9.93 -13.50 -4.85
N ASP A 192 -10.32 -13.90 -3.63
CA ASP A 192 -9.49 -14.76 -2.78
C ASP A 192 -9.46 -16.16 -3.40
N VAL A 193 -8.28 -16.54 -3.88
CA VAL A 193 -8.00 -17.83 -4.54
C VAL A 193 -7.10 -18.71 -3.70
N THR A 194 -6.86 -18.36 -2.42
CA THR A 194 -5.88 -19.03 -1.54
C THR A 194 -6.01 -20.54 -1.55
N ARG A 195 -7.25 -21.07 -1.51
CA ARG A 195 -7.53 -22.51 -1.50
C ARG A 195 -7.06 -23.27 -2.75
N ARG A 196 -6.75 -22.58 -3.85
CA ARG A 196 -6.17 -23.18 -5.07
C ARG A 196 -4.70 -23.60 -4.87
N TYR A 197 -4.04 -23.10 -3.81
CA TYR A 197 -2.61 -23.31 -3.55
C TYR A 197 -2.35 -24.10 -2.25
N PRO A 198 -2.87 -25.34 -2.10
CA PRO A 198 -2.75 -26.11 -0.86
C PRO A 198 -1.31 -26.40 -0.44
N LYS A 199 -0.36 -26.47 -1.39
CA LYS A 199 1.07 -26.64 -1.06
C LYS A 199 1.64 -25.42 -0.35
N LEU A 200 1.27 -24.21 -0.77
CA LEU A 200 1.69 -22.98 -0.11
C LEU A 200 1.04 -22.84 1.26
N ILE A 201 -0.27 -23.10 1.37
CA ILE A 201 -0.96 -23.09 2.66
C ILE A 201 -0.32 -24.09 3.63
N TYR A 202 0.03 -25.31 3.17
CA TYR A 202 0.71 -26.29 4.01
C TYR A 202 2.10 -25.82 4.47
N SER A 203 2.87 -25.22 3.55
CA SER A 203 4.19 -24.65 3.88
C SER A 203 4.07 -23.54 4.91
N HIS A 204 3.12 -22.63 4.72
CA HIS A 204 2.86 -21.51 5.62
C HIS A 204 2.38 -21.99 7.01
N ALA A 205 1.45 -22.95 7.07
CA ALA A 205 1.06 -23.58 8.33
C ALA A 205 2.25 -24.23 9.06
N SER A 206 3.17 -24.84 8.32
CA SER A 206 4.38 -25.45 8.89
C SER A 206 5.33 -24.40 9.45
N GLU A 207 5.47 -23.27 8.77
CA GLU A 207 6.25 -22.11 9.21
C GLU A 207 5.64 -21.48 10.47
N LEU A 208 4.34 -21.20 10.48
CA LEU A 208 3.63 -20.68 11.65
C LEU A 208 3.80 -21.58 12.88
N TRP A 209 3.73 -22.91 12.69
CA TRP A 209 3.97 -23.86 13.77
C TRP A 209 5.42 -23.82 14.26
N LYS A 210 6.39 -23.76 13.34
CA LYS A 210 7.80 -23.65 13.69
C LYS A 210 8.05 -22.38 14.52
N THR A 211 7.58 -21.23 14.05
CA THR A 211 7.74 -19.95 14.75
C THR A 211 7.07 -19.99 16.12
N TYR A 212 5.85 -20.53 16.23
CA TYR A 212 5.19 -20.79 17.51
C TYR A 212 6.10 -21.54 18.50
N THR A 213 6.75 -22.62 18.05
CA THR A 213 7.63 -23.40 18.94
C THR A 213 8.89 -22.65 19.36
N GLU A 214 9.35 -21.69 18.57
CA GLU A 214 10.52 -20.86 18.86
C GLU A 214 10.17 -19.75 19.85
N ILE A 215 9.13 -18.96 19.59
CA ILE A 215 8.72 -17.84 20.47
C ILE A 215 8.24 -18.33 21.84
N ARG A 216 7.63 -19.51 21.90
CA ARG A 216 7.21 -20.10 23.18
C ARG A 216 8.39 -20.35 24.11
N LYS A 217 9.56 -20.71 23.57
CA LYS A 217 10.79 -20.89 24.35
C LYS A 217 11.31 -19.56 24.90
N GLN A 218 10.92 -18.44 24.28
CA GLN A 218 11.28 -17.08 24.66
C GLN A 218 10.26 -16.45 25.64
N GLY A 219 9.21 -17.18 26.02
CA GLY A 219 8.22 -16.75 27.03
C GLY A 219 6.90 -16.25 26.45
N ASP A 220 6.77 -16.14 25.13
CA ASP A 220 5.51 -15.79 24.47
C ASP A 220 4.46 -16.92 24.61
N ASP A 221 3.18 -16.59 24.67
CA ASP A 221 2.10 -17.58 24.79
C ASP A 221 1.73 -18.25 23.44
N GLY A 222 2.11 -17.62 22.33
CA GLY A 222 1.98 -18.11 20.97
C GLY A 222 0.57 -18.02 20.40
N LYS A 223 -0.35 -17.29 21.01
CA LYS A 223 -1.76 -17.23 20.57
C LYS A 223 -1.94 -16.76 19.14
N GLY A 224 -1.20 -15.73 18.71
CA GLY A 224 -1.29 -15.21 17.34
C GLY A 224 -0.95 -16.29 16.31
N PHE A 225 0.18 -16.96 16.50
CA PHE A 225 0.68 -18.01 15.62
C PHE A 225 -0.19 -19.27 15.62
N LEU A 226 -0.71 -19.70 16.78
CA LEU A 226 -1.62 -20.84 16.85
C LEU A 226 -2.96 -20.57 16.16
N ALA A 227 -3.48 -19.34 16.26
CA ALA A 227 -4.72 -18.96 15.58
C ALA A 227 -4.51 -18.93 14.06
N ALA A 228 -3.47 -18.26 13.56
CA ALA A 228 -3.14 -18.24 12.13
C ALA A 228 -2.88 -19.66 11.58
N TYR A 229 -2.13 -20.49 12.33
CA TYR A 229 -1.88 -21.88 11.98
C TYR A 229 -3.19 -22.64 11.78
N LEU A 230 -4.12 -22.49 12.72
CA LEU A 230 -5.40 -23.16 12.66
C LEU A 230 -6.23 -22.68 11.47
N ALA A 231 -6.15 -21.40 11.10
CA ALA A 231 -6.84 -20.86 9.92
C ALA A 231 -6.35 -21.55 8.64
N ASP A 232 -5.02 -21.68 8.46
CA ASP A 232 -4.46 -22.43 7.33
C ASP A 232 -4.90 -23.89 7.32
N LYS A 233 -4.98 -24.52 8.51
CA LYS A 233 -5.51 -25.89 8.62
C LYS A 233 -6.98 -25.97 8.18
N TYR A 234 -7.79 -24.96 8.44
CA TYR A 234 -9.16 -24.88 7.90
C TYR A 234 -9.19 -24.66 6.39
N LEU A 235 -8.29 -23.83 5.84
CA LEU A 235 -8.15 -23.66 4.39
C LEU A 235 -7.79 -24.98 3.68
N LEU A 236 -7.03 -25.85 4.35
CA LEU A 236 -6.67 -27.21 3.89
C LEU A 236 -7.75 -28.27 4.12
N GLY A 237 -8.88 -27.95 4.76
CA GLY A 237 -9.89 -28.94 5.16
C GLY A 237 -9.45 -29.85 6.32
N GLN A 238 -8.44 -29.44 7.08
CA GLN A 238 -7.79 -30.18 8.17
C GLN A 238 -8.08 -29.56 9.55
N GLY A 239 -9.24 -28.91 9.72
CA GLY A 239 -9.59 -28.18 10.94
C GLY A 239 -9.58 -29.06 12.20
N GLU A 240 -10.07 -30.30 12.12
CA GLU A 240 -10.09 -31.22 13.28
C GLU A 240 -8.67 -31.60 13.75
N ASP A 241 -7.79 -31.92 12.81
CA ASP A 241 -6.37 -32.20 13.06
C ASP A 241 -5.66 -30.97 13.65
N GLY A 242 -5.90 -29.79 13.04
CA GLY A 242 -5.38 -28.52 13.55
C GLY A 242 -5.81 -28.29 15.00
N TRP A 243 -7.09 -28.47 15.32
CA TRP A 243 -7.62 -28.34 16.66
C TRP A 243 -7.02 -29.33 17.66
N LYS A 244 -6.82 -30.59 17.26
CA LYS A 244 -6.18 -31.61 18.11
C LYS A 244 -4.79 -31.12 18.54
N ARG A 245 -4.01 -30.60 17.58
CA ARG A 245 -2.67 -30.09 17.83
C ARG A 245 -2.66 -28.82 18.69
N VAL A 246 -3.53 -27.84 18.39
CA VAL A 246 -3.67 -26.59 19.16
C VAL A 246 -4.07 -26.87 20.60
N ARG A 247 -5.01 -27.79 20.86
CA ARG A 247 -5.43 -28.17 22.22
C ARG A 247 -4.30 -28.80 23.03
N GLN A 248 -3.44 -29.58 22.40
CA GLN A 248 -2.28 -30.19 23.06
C GLN A 248 -1.20 -29.15 23.38
N ALA A 249 -1.03 -28.16 22.51
CA ALA A 249 0.03 -27.16 22.64
C ALA A 249 -0.35 -26.00 23.60
N TYR A 250 -1.60 -25.54 23.58
CA TYR A 250 -2.05 -24.41 24.38
C TYR A 250 -2.73 -24.85 25.68
N THR A 251 -1.95 -24.85 26.76
CA THR A 251 -2.37 -25.36 28.08
C THR A 251 -2.51 -24.28 29.16
N LYS A 252 -2.55 -23.00 28.77
CA LYS A 252 -2.73 -21.87 29.70
C LYS A 252 -4.14 -21.86 30.29
N SER A 253 -4.33 -21.15 31.41
CA SER A 253 -5.58 -21.13 32.18
C SER A 253 -6.78 -20.56 31.41
N ASP A 254 -6.53 -19.66 30.46
CA ASP A 254 -7.52 -18.99 29.62
C ASP A 254 -7.87 -19.75 28.34
N ARG A 255 -7.32 -20.96 28.14
CA ARG A 255 -7.50 -21.76 26.91
C ARG A 255 -8.96 -21.91 26.45
N ASN A 256 -9.91 -22.02 27.39
CA ASN A 256 -11.32 -22.21 27.06
C ASN A 256 -11.90 -20.96 26.37
N GLN A 257 -11.54 -19.78 26.88
CA GLN A 257 -11.95 -18.50 26.28
C GLN A 257 -11.28 -18.32 24.92
N TYR A 258 -9.96 -18.49 24.85
CA TYR A 258 -9.20 -18.39 23.60
C TYR A 258 -9.75 -19.33 22.50
N PHE A 259 -10.08 -20.58 22.84
CA PHE A 259 -10.67 -21.50 21.86
C PHE A 259 -12.10 -21.12 21.45
N ALA A 260 -12.88 -20.50 22.34
CA ALA A 260 -14.19 -19.96 21.99
C ALA A 260 -14.06 -18.76 21.03
N ASP A 261 -13.10 -17.87 21.30
CA ASP A 261 -12.81 -16.69 20.48
C ASP A 261 -12.39 -17.09 19.07
N ILE A 262 -11.48 -18.06 18.93
CA ILE A 262 -11.10 -18.59 17.60
C ILE A 262 -12.32 -19.11 16.84
N ARG A 263 -13.18 -19.93 17.47
CA ARG A 263 -14.35 -20.49 16.78
C ARG A 263 -15.32 -19.41 16.34
N LYS A 264 -15.55 -18.39 17.18
CA LYS A 264 -16.40 -17.25 16.85
C LYS A 264 -15.81 -16.49 15.66
N PHE A 265 -14.55 -16.07 15.79
CA PHE A 265 -13.85 -15.32 14.75
C PHE A 265 -13.84 -16.09 13.42
N PHE A 266 -13.58 -17.39 13.44
CA PHE A 266 -13.49 -18.21 12.22
C PHE A 266 -14.83 -18.37 11.51
N ARG A 267 -15.95 -18.33 12.23
CA ARG A 267 -17.29 -18.30 11.63
C ARG A 267 -17.58 -16.93 11.00
N GLU A 268 -17.27 -15.86 11.72
CA GLU A 268 -17.49 -14.48 11.27
C GLU A 268 -16.63 -14.13 10.03
N THR A 269 -15.45 -14.72 9.93
CA THR A 269 -14.49 -14.48 8.84
C THR A 269 -14.51 -15.51 7.72
N GLY A 270 -15.32 -16.58 7.84
CA GLY A 270 -15.57 -17.56 6.78
C GLY A 270 -14.53 -18.69 6.65
N TYR A 271 -13.70 -18.93 7.66
CA TYR A 271 -12.82 -20.11 7.73
C TYR A 271 -13.61 -21.38 8.06
N ILE A 272 -14.64 -21.25 8.91
CA ILE A 272 -15.61 -22.31 9.21
C ILE A 272 -16.86 -22.03 8.35
N LYS A 273 -17.27 -23.02 7.57
CA LYS A 273 -18.55 -23.01 6.86
C LYS A 273 -19.67 -23.55 7.75
#